data_AF-A0A520D962-F1
#
_entry.id   AF-A0A520D962-F1
#
_cell.length_a   1.000
_cell.length_b   1.000
_cell.length_c   1.000
_cell.angle_alpha   90.00
_cell.angle_beta   90.00
_cell.angle_gamma   90.00
#
_symmetry.space_group_name_H-M   'P 1'
#
loop_
_entity.id
_entity.type
_entity.pdbx_description
1 polymer ?
#
loop_
_entity_poly.entity_id
_entity_poly.type
_entity_poly.pdbx_seq_one_letter_code
_entity_poly.pdbx_strand_id
1 'polypeptide(L)'
;MNELKLTLETTDQVQFWGANNEHYELVKAAFPKLKIVARGNDVKALGDEAELKAFEQKFDQLVTHLDKYQTLSHNDVETILGSKKTAAKTEEATTAPLNTGEVIVFGNHGLMIKARTANQRKMVDSINKNDVLFAIGPAGTGKTYTAVALAVRALKNKEIKRIILTRPAVEAGESLGFLPGDLKEKVDPYLRPLYDALDDMIPPDKLKLYLENRTIEVAPLAFMRGRTLDNCFVILDEAQNSTDLQLKMFLTRMGPTAKFIVTGDITQIDLPKKAQSGLHNALR
;
A
#
# COMPACT_ATOMS: atom_id res chain seq x y z
N MET A 1 -1.99 -40.42 26.29
CA MET A 1 -2.26 -38.99 26.05
C MET A 1 -1.12 -38.23 26.68
N ASN A 2 -0.28 -37.62 25.85
CA ASN A 2 0.89 -36.89 26.31
C ASN A 2 0.48 -35.44 26.60
N GLU A 3 1.18 -34.78 27.53
CA GLU A 3 0.94 -33.39 27.93
C GLU A 3 2.19 -32.57 27.58
N LEU A 4 1.99 -31.41 26.94
CA LEU A 4 3.01 -30.39 26.73
C LEU A 4 2.58 -29.12 27.47
N LYS A 5 3.52 -28.49 28.19
CA LYS A 5 3.33 -27.22 28.90
C LYS A 5 4.34 -26.21 28.37
N LEU A 6 3.85 -25.06 27.93
CA LEU A 6 4.62 -23.93 27.40
C LEU A 6 4.28 -22.67 28.21
N THR A 7 5.23 -21.76 28.35
CA THR A 7 5.07 -20.52 29.11
C THR A 7 5.42 -19.32 28.24
N LEU A 8 4.54 -18.32 28.21
CA LEU A 8 4.77 -17.01 27.58
C LEU A 8 5.48 -16.11 28.59
N GLU A 9 6.81 -16.05 28.57
CA GLU A 9 7.60 -15.39 29.63
C GLU A 9 7.69 -13.86 29.49
N THR A 10 7.68 -13.31 28.27
CA THR A 10 7.95 -11.88 28.00
C THR A 10 6.99 -11.22 27.01
N THR A 11 5.93 -11.94 26.62
CA THR A 11 5.09 -11.60 25.49
C THR A 11 3.74 -11.04 25.95
N ASP A 12 3.31 -9.90 25.39
CA ASP A 12 1.98 -9.34 25.63
C ASP A 12 0.90 -10.34 25.15
N GLN A 13 0.15 -10.91 26.10
CA GLN A 13 -0.87 -11.92 25.83
C GLN A 13 -1.95 -11.43 24.86
N VAL A 14 -2.29 -10.14 24.90
CA VAL A 14 -3.30 -9.55 24.02
C VAL A 14 -2.77 -9.50 22.58
N GLN A 15 -1.49 -9.22 22.41
CA GLN A 15 -0.85 -9.24 21.09
C GLN A 15 -0.67 -10.66 20.55
N PHE A 16 -0.30 -11.62 21.41
CA PHE A 16 -0.09 -13.00 20.98
C PHE A 16 -1.40 -13.68 20.58
N TRP A 17 -2.45 -13.58 21.41
CA TRP A 17 -3.74 -14.23 21.12
C TRP A 17 -4.66 -13.42 20.20
N GLY A 18 -4.31 -12.15 19.97
CA GLY A 18 -5.07 -11.24 19.13
C GLY A 18 -6.37 -10.75 19.79
N ALA A 19 -7.03 -9.78 19.16
CA ALA A 19 -8.28 -9.24 19.69
C ALA A 19 -9.37 -10.33 19.65
N ASN A 20 -10.13 -10.48 20.73
CA ASN A 20 -11.17 -11.51 20.85
C ASN A 20 -10.68 -12.95 20.62
N ASN A 21 -9.41 -13.27 20.91
CA ASN A 21 -8.80 -14.60 20.74
C ASN A 21 -8.73 -15.09 19.27
N GLU A 22 -8.67 -14.18 18.30
CA GLU A 22 -8.61 -14.53 16.87
C GLU A 22 -7.43 -15.46 16.52
N HIS A 23 -6.22 -15.22 17.05
CA HIS A 23 -5.06 -16.07 16.78
C HIS A 23 -5.15 -17.41 17.50
N TYR A 24 -5.77 -17.43 18.69
CA TYR A 24 -6.00 -18.66 19.43
C TYR A 24 -6.92 -19.62 18.66
N GLU A 25 -7.97 -19.09 18.03
CA GLU A 25 -8.87 -19.90 17.19
C GLU A 25 -8.16 -20.42 15.92
N LEU A 26 -7.26 -19.64 15.32
CA LEU A 26 -6.42 -20.13 14.22
C LEU A 26 -5.49 -21.28 14.64
N VAL A 27 -4.86 -21.15 15.81
CA VAL A 27 -3.97 -22.18 16.37
C VAL A 27 -4.77 -23.47 16.63
N LYS A 28 -5.99 -23.36 17.20
CA LYS A 28 -6.89 -24.51 17.36
C LYS A 28 -7.31 -25.14 16.03
N ALA A 29 -7.62 -24.32 15.03
CA ALA A 29 -8.01 -24.80 13.71
C ALA A 29 -6.87 -25.52 12.99
N ALA A 30 -5.61 -25.11 13.21
CA ALA A 30 -4.44 -25.76 12.65
C ALA A 30 -4.13 -27.11 13.31
N PHE A 31 -4.46 -27.27 14.60
CA PHE A 31 -4.22 -28.49 15.38
C PHE A 31 -5.51 -29.10 15.94
N PRO A 32 -6.45 -29.56 15.10
CA PRO A 32 -7.76 -30.02 15.54
C PRO A 32 -7.72 -31.30 16.40
N LYS A 33 -6.61 -32.05 16.35
CA LYS A 33 -6.40 -33.26 17.16
C LYS A 33 -5.84 -32.97 18.55
N LEU A 34 -5.38 -31.75 18.80
CA LEU A 34 -4.85 -31.34 20.10
C LEU A 34 -5.92 -30.64 20.92
N LYS A 35 -5.99 -30.94 22.21
CA LYS A 35 -6.77 -30.16 23.17
C LYS A 35 -5.85 -29.09 23.76
N ILE A 36 -6.02 -27.85 23.29
CA ILE A 36 -5.19 -26.69 23.67
C ILE A 36 -5.94 -25.79 24.66
N VAL A 37 -5.32 -25.49 25.79
CA VAL A 37 -5.85 -24.61 26.84
C VAL A 37 -4.81 -23.55 27.17
N ALA A 38 -5.13 -22.28 26.97
CA ALA A 38 -4.30 -21.14 27.36
C ALA A 38 -4.93 -20.43 28.56
N ARG A 39 -4.16 -20.21 29.63
CA ARG A 39 -4.62 -19.49 30.82
C ARG A 39 -3.47 -18.64 31.39
N GLY A 40 -3.59 -17.32 31.25
CA GLY A 40 -2.51 -16.41 31.60
C GLY A 40 -1.30 -16.67 30.71
N ASN A 41 -0.11 -16.84 31.31
CA ASN A 41 1.12 -17.15 30.58
C ASN A 41 1.24 -18.64 30.23
N ASP A 42 0.42 -19.50 30.82
CA ASP A 42 0.56 -20.95 30.66
C ASP A 42 -0.29 -21.45 29.49
N VAL A 43 0.33 -22.23 28.61
CA VAL A 43 -0.33 -22.94 27.51
C VAL A 43 -0.12 -24.43 27.69
N LYS A 44 -1.22 -25.17 27.73
CA LYS A 44 -1.23 -26.63 27.86
C LYS A 44 -1.82 -27.26 26.61
N ALA A 45 -1.13 -28.22 26.02
CA ALA A 45 -1.60 -29.00 24.90
C ALA A 45 -1.60 -30.49 25.26
N LEU A 46 -2.68 -31.20 24.90
CA LEU A 46 -2.86 -32.63 25.13
C LEU A 46 -3.15 -33.33 23.81
N GLY A 47 -2.44 -34.42 23.52
CA GLY A 47 -2.67 -35.21 22.30
C GLY A 47 -1.53 -36.19 21.98
N ASP A 48 -1.37 -36.46 20.68
CA ASP A 48 -0.35 -37.35 20.14
C ASP A 48 1.03 -36.68 20.10
N GLU A 49 2.09 -37.45 20.37
CA GLU A 49 3.45 -36.91 20.49
C GLU A 49 3.95 -36.19 19.22
N ALA A 50 3.59 -36.71 18.04
CA ALA A 50 3.97 -36.10 16.76
C ALA A 50 3.29 -34.73 16.56
N GLU A 51 2.02 -34.61 16.92
CA GLU A 51 1.25 -33.37 16.84
C GLU A 51 1.73 -32.38 17.90
N LEU A 52 2.06 -32.84 19.12
CA LEU A 52 2.61 -32.00 20.18
C LEU A 52 3.98 -31.41 19.80
N LYS A 53 4.87 -32.19 19.18
CA LYS A 53 6.16 -31.67 18.67
C LYS A 53 5.98 -30.63 17.56
N ALA A 54 5.04 -30.87 16.64
CA ALA A 54 4.72 -29.91 15.60
C ALA A 54 4.13 -28.62 16.19
N PHE A 55 3.24 -28.74 17.17
CA PHE A 55 2.67 -27.61 17.90
C PHE A 55 3.74 -26.81 18.65
N GLU A 56 4.64 -27.46 19.39
CA GLU A 56 5.77 -26.82 20.08
C GLU A 56 6.61 -25.98 19.12
N GLN A 57 7.03 -26.58 18.00
CA GLN A 57 7.83 -25.87 16.99
C GLN A 57 7.11 -24.65 16.40
N LYS A 58 5.80 -24.76 16.14
CA LYS A 58 5.00 -23.63 15.63
C LYS A 58 4.77 -22.58 16.70
N PHE A 59 4.55 -22.99 17.94
CA PHE A 59 4.40 -22.09 19.06
C PHE A 59 5.67 -21.27 19.29
N ASP A 60 6.84 -21.91 19.30
CA ASP A 60 8.13 -21.21 19.41
C ASP A 60 8.37 -20.25 18.24
N GLN A 61 7.94 -20.61 17.03
CA GLN A 61 8.00 -19.71 15.87
C GLN A 61 7.11 -18.47 16.05
N LEU A 62 5.91 -18.63 16.62
CA LEU A 62 5.00 -17.52 16.92
C LEU A 62 5.59 -16.60 18.02
N VAL A 63 6.15 -17.18 19.09
CA VAL A 63 6.79 -16.43 20.18
C VAL A 63 8.01 -15.67 19.66
N THR A 64 8.91 -16.35 18.95
CA THR A 64 10.10 -15.74 18.35
C THR A 64 9.73 -14.62 17.38
N HIS A 65 8.65 -14.79 16.61
CA HIS A 65 8.15 -13.75 15.71
C HIS A 65 7.66 -12.52 16.49
N LEU A 66 6.85 -12.72 17.53
CA LEU A 66 6.33 -11.62 18.34
C LEU A 66 7.45 -10.90 19.09
N ASP A 67 8.42 -11.62 19.67
CA ASP A 67 9.55 -11.00 20.35
C ASP A 67 10.41 -10.16 19.40
N LYS A 68 10.64 -10.66 18.18
CA LYS A 68 11.47 -9.99 17.16
C LYS A 68 10.78 -8.77 16.54
N TYR A 69 9.48 -8.82 16.31
CA TYR A 69 8.76 -7.78 15.54
C TYR A 69 7.81 -6.94 16.39
N GLN A 70 7.61 -7.27 17.66
CA GLN A 70 6.70 -6.60 18.60
C GLN A 70 5.25 -6.50 18.07
N THR A 71 4.89 -7.37 17.12
CA THR A 71 3.54 -7.50 16.57
C THR A 71 3.37 -8.90 15.96
N LEU A 72 2.13 -9.40 16.01
CA LEU A 72 1.72 -10.65 15.37
C LEU A 72 0.40 -10.36 14.64
N SER A 73 0.36 -10.51 13.31
CA SER A 73 -0.88 -10.31 12.54
C SER A 73 -1.54 -11.63 12.17
N HIS A 74 -2.84 -11.63 11.90
CA HIS A 74 -3.59 -12.80 11.44
C HIS A 74 -2.90 -13.56 10.27
N ASN A 75 -2.32 -12.83 9.31
CA ASN A 75 -1.58 -13.43 8.19
C ASN A 75 -0.28 -14.12 8.62
N ASP A 76 0.43 -13.56 9.61
CA ASP A 76 1.68 -14.15 10.13
C ASP A 76 1.36 -15.46 10.85
N VAL A 77 0.28 -15.49 11.63
CA VAL A 77 -0.22 -16.70 12.29
C VAL A 77 -0.59 -17.78 11.28
N GLU A 78 -1.39 -17.47 10.25
CA GLU A 78 -1.74 -18.43 9.20
C GLU A 78 -0.52 -18.96 8.43
N THR A 79 0.47 -18.10 8.20
CA THR A 79 1.70 -18.47 7.46
C THR A 79 2.58 -19.37 8.32
N ILE A 80 2.77 -19.03 9.60
CA ILE A 80 3.54 -19.83 10.55
C ILE A 80 2.86 -21.18 10.77
N LEU A 81 1.54 -21.20 10.97
CA LEU A 81 0.76 -22.44 11.13
C LEU A 81 0.66 -23.27 9.84
N GLY A 82 1.01 -22.72 8.68
CA GLY A 82 0.97 -23.44 7.40
C GLY A 82 -0.45 -23.65 6.87
N SER A 83 -1.41 -22.83 7.29
CA SER A 83 -2.83 -22.96 6.93
C SER A 83 -3.12 -22.51 5.47
N LYS A 84 -2.16 -21.88 4.78
CA LYS A 84 -2.25 -21.62 3.33
C LYS A 84 -1.87 -22.86 2.51
N LYS A 85 -2.88 -23.51 1.93
CA LYS A 85 -2.70 -24.46 0.82
C LYS A 85 -2.37 -23.69 -0.46
N THR A 86 -1.09 -23.58 -0.84
CA THR A 86 -0.69 -23.77 -2.25
C THR A 86 0.82 -23.90 -2.47
N ALA A 87 1.14 -24.95 -3.24
CA ALA A 87 2.25 -25.10 -4.19
C ALA A 87 3.69 -25.00 -3.66
N ALA A 88 4.24 -26.19 -3.41
CA ALA A 88 5.66 -26.46 -3.39
C ALA A 88 6.36 -25.94 -4.66
N LYS A 89 7.50 -25.27 -4.46
CA LYS A 89 8.74 -25.44 -5.22
C LYS A 89 9.93 -24.98 -4.34
N THR A 90 10.67 -25.97 -3.85
CA THR A 90 12.13 -26.01 -3.64
C THR A 90 12.87 -25.37 -4.84
N GLU A 91 14.02 -24.73 -4.79
CA GLU A 91 15.09 -24.32 -3.86
C GLU A 91 15.64 -23.01 -4.48
N GLU A 92 16.15 -22.01 -3.76
CA GLU A 92 17.53 -21.94 -3.28
C GLU A 92 17.65 -20.81 -2.25
N ALA A 93 18.51 -21.06 -1.27
CA ALA A 93 18.82 -20.14 -0.18
C ALA A 93 19.39 -18.82 -0.68
N THR A 94 18.64 -17.73 -0.50
CA THR A 94 19.20 -16.43 -0.16
C THR A 94 18.45 -15.87 1.04
N THR A 95 19.22 -15.59 2.08
CA THR A 95 18.81 -14.88 3.28
C THR A 95 18.30 -13.48 2.92
N ALA A 96 16.99 -13.37 2.67
CA ALA A 96 16.28 -12.09 2.58
C ALA A 96 15.04 -12.17 3.49
N PRO A 97 14.82 -11.18 4.36
CA PRO A 97 13.70 -11.19 5.31
C PRO A 97 12.38 -11.11 4.54
N LEU A 98 11.64 -12.22 4.53
CA LEU A 98 10.26 -12.28 4.08
C LEU A 98 9.38 -11.64 5.18
N ASN A 99 8.60 -10.62 4.79
CA ASN A 99 7.64 -9.85 5.59
C ASN A 99 8.09 -8.60 6.37
N THR A 100 9.11 -7.88 5.91
CA THR A 100 9.11 -6.42 6.07
C THR A 100 8.76 -5.79 4.72
N GLY A 101 7.49 -5.40 4.53
CA GLY A 101 7.18 -4.47 3.44
C GLY A 101 8.14 -3.28 3.54
N GLU A 102 8.86 -2.97 2.46
CA GLU A 102 9.82 -1.87 2.44
C GLU A 102 9.15 -0.61 2.98
N VAL A 103 9.74 0.00 4.00
CA VAL A 103 9.26 1.29 4.50
C VAL A 103 9.56 2.32 3.43
N ILE A 104 8.51 2.86 2.84
CA ILE A 104 8.65 3.85 1.77
C ILE A 104 8.94 5.21 2.39
N VAL A 105 8.12 5.61 3.36
CA VAL A 105 8.28 6.90 4.03
C VAL A 105 7.74 6.84 5.46
N PHE A 106 8.41 7.54 6.35
CA PHE A 106 7.89 7.87 7.67
C PHE A 106 7.04 9.14 7.57
N GLY A 107 5.74 8.97 7.80
CA GLY A 107 4.75 10.03 7.84
C GLY A 107 4.69 10.72 9.20
N ASN A 108 3.56 11.38 9.46
CA ASN A 108 3.35 12.13 10.70
C ASN A 108 3.25 11.17 11.90
N HIS A 109 3.70 11.64 13.07
CA HIS A 109 3.67 10.88 14.33
C HIS A 109 4.32 9.49 14.26
N GLY A 110 5.29 9.28 13.36
CA GLY A 110 5.97 8.00 13.19
C GLY A 110 5.17 6.96 12.40
N LEU A 111 4.08 7.37 11.74
CA LEU A 111 3.32 6.48 10.85
C LEU A 111 4.25 5.92 9.77
N MET A 112 4.41 4.59 9.74
CA MET A 112 5.22 3.92 8.73
C MET A 112 4.37 3.56 7.52
N ILE A 113 4.58 4.24 6.39
CA ILE A 113 3.96 3.88 5.12
C ILE A 113 4.83 2.79 4.47
N LYS A 114 4.29 1.58 4.34
CA LYS A 114 5.00 0.39 3.83
C LYS A 114 4.32 -0.19 2.61
N ALA A 115 5.12 -0.78 1.71
CA ALA A 115 4.59 -1.64 0.64
C ALA A 115 4.15 -3.00 1.20
N ARG A 116 2.86 -3.15 1.51
CA ARG A 116 2.30 -4.34 2.15
C ARG A 116 2.16 -5.51 1.17
N THR A 117 1.60 -5.23 0.00
CA THR A 117 1.31 -6.28 -1.00
C THR A 117 2.49 -6.51 -1.93
N ALA A 118 2.53 -7.69 -2.58
CA ALA A 118 3.55 -8.01 -3.58
C ALA A 118 3.56 -7.00 -4.75
N ASN A 119 2.38 -6.55 -5.18
CA ASN A 119 2.28 -5.55 -6.26
C ASN A 119 2.76 -4.17 -5.83
N GLN A 120 2.54 -3.77 -4.57
CA GLN A 120 3.10 -2.54 -4.02
C GLN A 120 4.63 -2.63 -3.96
N ARG A 121 5.20 -3.77 -3.53
CA ARG A 121 6.66 -3.97 -3.55
C ARG A 121 7.22 -3.90 -4.97
N LYS A 122 6.57 -4.57 -5.92
CA LYS A 122 6.93 -4.47 -7.34
C LYS A 122 6.88 -3.04 -7.86
N MET A 123 5.92 -2.24 -7.42
CA MET A 123 5.83 -0.82 -7.75
C MET A 123 7.03 -0.02 -7.23
N VAL A 124 7.44 -0.27 -5.98
CA VAL A 124 8.63 0.35 -5.36
C VAL A 124 9.92 -0.06 -6.09
N ASP A 125 10.07 -1.33 -6.43
CA ASP A 125 11.23 -1.83 -7.17
C ASP A 125 11.29 -1.26 -8.59
N SER A 126 10.13 -1.14 -9.25
CA SER A 126 10.04 -0.75 -10.66
C SER A 126 10.34 0.74 -10.86
N ILE A 127 9.94 1.62 -9.94
CA ILE A 127 10.16 3.07 -10.09
C ILE A 127 11.64 3.47 -9.99
N ASN A 128 12.46 2.64 -9.34
CA ASN A 128 13.90 2.85 -9.28
C ASN A 128 14.59 2.59 -10.63
N LYS A 129 14.00 1.71 -11.46
CA LYS A 129 14.57 1.27 -12.74
C LYS A 129 13.94 1.94 -13.96
N ASN A 130 12.77 2.54 -13.79
CA ASN A 130 11.99 3.11 -14.88
C ASN A 130 11.61 4.56 -14.56
N ASP A 131 11.51 5.38 -15.60
CA ASP A 131 11.09 6.77 -15.45
C ASP A 131 9.59 6.95 -15.65
N VAL A 132 8.91 5.96 -16.26
CA VAL A 132 7.44 5.90 -16.35
C VAL A 132 6.96 4.55 -15.82
N LEU A 133 5.96 4.57 -14.94
CA LEU A 133 5.34 3.38 -14.39
C LEU A 133 3.81 3.47 -14.49
N PHE A 134 3.19 2.42 -15.03
CA PHE A 134 1.74 2.25 -15.03
C PHE A 134 1.34 1.28 -13.92
N ALA A 135 0.60 1.77 -12.94
CA ALA A 135 0.11 0.99 -11.80
C ALA A 135 -1.40 0.81 -11.91
N ILE A 136 -1.80 -0.31 -12.52
CA ILE A 136 -3.19 -0.62 -12.86
C ILE A 136 -3.74 -1.68 -11.91
N GLY A 137 -4.91 -1.44 -11.36
CA GLY A 137 -5.60 -2.42 -10.53
C GLY A 137 -6.86 -1.87 -9.86
N PRO A 138 -7.63 -2.72 -9.17
CA PRO A 138 -8.89 -2.33 -8.54
C PRO A 138 -8.76 -1.15 -7.56
N ALA A 139 -9.85 -0.43 -7.32
CA ALA A 139 -9.94 0.51 -6.20
C ALA A 139 -9.62 -0.17 -4.85
N GLY A 140 -9.12 0.62 -3.90
CA GLY A 140 -8.76 0.11 -2.56
C GLY A 140 -7.44 -0.68 -2.47
N THR A 141 -6.73 -0.91 -3.58
CA THR A 141 -5.44 -1.63 -3.59
C THR A 141 -4.23 -0.79 -3.16
N GLY A 142 -4.44 0.50 -2.86
CA GLY A 142 -3.40 1.42 -2.38
C GLY A 142 -2.42 1.89 -3.45
N LYS A 143 -2.74 1.73 -4.75
CA LYS A 143 -1.90 2.18 -5.88
C LYS A 143 -1.53 3.67 -5.80
N THR A 144 -2.53 4.54 -5.62
CA THR A 144 -2.34 5.99 -5.52
C THR A 144 -1.60 6.37 -4.25
N TYR A 145 -1.98 5.80 -3.10
CA TYR A 145 -1.32 6.04 -1.83
C TYR A 145 0.17 5.67 -1.86
N THR A 146 0.50 4.52 -2.47
CA THR A 146 1.88 4.06 -2.65
C THR A 146 2.65 4.99 -3.60
N ALA A 147 2.02 5.47 -4.68
CA ALA A 147 2.62 6.45 -5.58
C ALA A 147 3.00 7.74 -4.85
N VAL A 148 2.06 8.31 -4.08
CA VAL A 148 2.30 9.54 -3.30
C VAL A 148 3.42 9.32 -2.30
N ALA A 149 3.43 8.17 -1.60
CA ALA A 149 4.52 7.81 -0.68
C ALA A 149 5.89 7.79 -1.35
N LEU A 150 6.00 7.22 -2.56
CA LEU A 150 7.23 7.19 -3.34
C LEU A 150 7.69 8.59 -3.75
N ALA A 151 6.75 9.45 -4.17
CA ALA A 151 7.07 10.83 -4.52
C ALA A 151 7.55 11.64 -3.31
N VAL A 152 6.89 11.49 -2.15
CA VAL A 152 7.29 12.16 -0.90
C VAL A 152 8.66 11.66 -0.42
N ARG A 153 8.95 10.35 -0.54
CA ARG A 153 10.27 9.79 -0.27
C ARG A 153 11.35 10.48 -1.11
N ALA A 154 11.15 10.52 -2.43
CA ALA A 154 12.10 11.15 -3.35
C ALA A 154 12.32 12.65 -3.03
N LEU A 155 11.25 13.37 -2.66
CA LEU A 155 11.34 14.77 -2.25
C LEU A 155 12.13 14.93 -0.93
N LYS A 156 11.85 14.10 0.08
CA LYS A 156 12.57 14.12 1.37
C LYS A 156 14.05 13.79 1.20
N ASN A 157 14.37 12.87 0.29
CA ASN A 157 15.74 12.49 -0.06
C ASN A 157 16.45 13.50 -0.98
N LYS A 158 15.77 14.58 -1.40
CA LYS A 158 16.27 15.60 -2.33
C LYS A 158 16.67 15.06 -3.71
N GLU A 159 16.09 13.93 -4.12
CA GLU A 159 16.27 13.36 -5.45
C GLU A 159 15.53 14.17 -6.53
N ILE A 160 14.45 14.84 -6.11
CA ILE A 160 13.61 15.71 -6.95
C ILE A 160 13.42 17.06 -6.25
N LYS A 161 13.00 18.06 -7.04
CA LYS A 161 12.68 19.40 -6.52
C LYS A 161 11.19 19.62 -6.28
N ARG A 162 10.32 18.89 -7.01
CA ARG A 162 8.87 19.11 -6.99
C ARG A 162 8.06 17.83 -7.14
N ILE A 163 6.87 17.80 -6.55
CA ILE A 163 5.84 16.77 -6.78
C ILE A 163 4.66 17.44 -7.50
N ILE A 164 4.14 16.78 -8.53
CA ILE A 164 2.94 17.23 -9.24
C ILE A 164 1.93 16.08 -9.21
N LEU A 165 0.82 16.27 -8.52
CA LEU A 165 -0.30 15.33 -8.47
C LEU A 165 -1.41 15.87 -9.35
N THR A 166 -1.88 15.03 -10.27
CA THR A 166 -2.93 15.44 -11.20
C THR A 166 -3.98 14.36 -11.39
N ARG A 167 -5.21 14.79 -11.63
CA ARG A 167 -6.35 13.91 -11.92
C ARG A 167 -7.15 14.47 -13.11
N PRO A 168 -7.67 13.64 -14.02
CA PRO A 168 -8.62 14.10 -15.03
C PRO A 168 -9.88 14.62 -14.36
N ALA A 169 -10.38 15.77 -14.82
CA ALA A 169 -11.71 16.21 -14.42
C ALA A 169 -12.74 15.35 -15.17
N VAL A 170 -13.55 14.60 -14.43
CA VAL A 170 -14.68 13.86 -14.98
C VAL A 170 -15.95 14.23 -14.24
N GLU A 171 -16.98 14.56 -15.01
CA GLU A 171 -18.31 14.87 -14.53
C GLU A 171 -19.01 13.54 -14.16
N ALA A 172 -18.62 12.96 -13.04
CA ALA A 172 -19.25 11.74 -12.50
C ALA A 172 -20.62 12.09 -11.89
N GLY A 173 -21.60 12.39 -12.74
CA GLY A 173 -23.00 12.60 -12.37
C GLY A 173 -23.43 14.04 -12.11
N GLU A 174 -22.50 14.96 -11.84
CA GLU A 174 -22.76 16.40 -11.74
C GLU A 174 -21.83 17.15 -12.70
N SER A 175 -22.39 18.06 -13.51
CA SER A 175 -21.52 18.87 -14.37
C SER A 175 -20.79 19.91 -13.53
N LEU A 176 -19.48 20.01 -13.76
CA LEU A 176 -18.59 20.92 -13.05
C LEU A 176 -19.09 22.37 -13.12
N GLY A 177 -19.89 22.70 -14.14
CA GLY A 177 -20.56 24.00 -14.29
C GLY A 177 -21.56 24.36 -13.19
N PHE A 178 -22.17 23.39 -12.49
CA PHE A 178 -23.27 23.62 -11.54
C PHE A 178 -22.87 23.71 -10.06
N LEU A 179 -21.65 23.30 -9.69
CA LEU A 179 -21.17 23.50 -8.32
C LEU A 179 -20.98 25.01 -8.06
N PRO A 180 -21.50 25.58 -6.96
CA PRO A 180 -21.27 26.99 -6.63
C PRO A 180 -19.80 27.23 -6.24
N GLY A 181 -19.27 28.42 -6.49
CA GLY A 181 -17.89 28.80 -6.14
C GLY A 181 -16.98 29.09 -7.33
N ASP A 182 -15.72 29.40 -7.05
CA ASP A 182 -14.69 29.60 -8.07
C ASP A 182 -14.25 28.26 -8.72
N LEU A 183 -13.50 28.31 -9.83
CA LEU A 183 -13.08 27.10 -10.54
C LEU A 183 -12.25 26.15 -9.66
N LYS A 184 -11.57 26.68 -8.64
CA LYS A 184 -10.74 25.89 -7.73
C LYS A 184 -11.62 25.15 -6.73
N GLU A 185 -12.58 25.83 -6.11
CA GLU A 185 -13.58 25.28 -5.19
C GLU A 185 -14.41 24.16 -5.83
N LYS A 186 -14.69 24.26 -7.13
CA LYS A 186 -15.43 23.23 -7.89
C LYS A 186 -14.61 21.96 -8.16
N VAL A 187 -13.28 22.06 -8.23
CA VAL A 187 -12.41 20.92 -8.58
C VAL A 187 -11.77 20.27 -7.35
N ASP A 188 -11.64 21.02 -6.26
CA ASP A 188 -11.08 20.56 -4.99
C ASP A 188 -11.69 19.24 -4.47
N PRO A 189 -13.01 18.96 -4.56
CA PRO A 189 -13.58 17.69 -4.11
C PRO A 189 -12.94 16.45 -4.78
N TYR A 190 -12.63 16.53 -6.08
CA TYR A 190 -12.03 15.42 -6.84
C TYR A 190 -10.54 15.23 -6.51
N LEU A 191 -9.87 16.28 -6.06
CA LEU A 191 -8.47 16.27 -5.69
C LEU A 191 -8.26 15.94 -4.20
N ARG A 192 -9.33 15.99 -3.39
CA ARG A 192 -9.29 15.75 -1.94
C ARG A 192 -8.53 14.46 -1.53
N PRO A 193 -8.72 13.30 -2.18
CA PRO A 193 -7.97 12.09 -1.82
C PRO A 193 -6.45 12.22 -1.96
N LEU A 194 -5.97 13.09 -2.87
CA LEU A 194 -4.54 13.37 -3.04
C LEU A 194 -4.01 14.25 -1.91
N TYR A 195 -4.81 15.21 -1.43
CA TYR A 195 -4.47 16.01 -0.25
C TYR A 195 -4.43 15.15 1.02
N ASP A 196 -5.42 14.29 1.22
CA ASP A 196 -5.48 13.41 2.39
C ASP A 196 -4.24 12.48 2.45
N ALA A 197 -3.81 11.94 1.30
CA ALA A 197 -2.58 11.14 1.24
C ALA A 197 -1.31 11.95 1.58
N LEU A 198 -1.25 13.24 1.25
CA LEU A 198 -0.13 14.10 1.62
C LEU A 198 -0.15 14.45 3.11
N ASP A 199 -1.34 14.70 3.68
CA ASP A 199 -1.55 15.01 5.10
C ASP A 199 -1.04 13.88 6.01
N ASP A 200 -1.16 12.62 5.59
CA ASP A 200 -0.61 11.46 6.32
C ASP A 200 0.94 11.46 6.35
N MET A 201 1.58 12.03 5.32
CA MET A 201 3.00 11.82 5.03
C MET A 201 3.88 13.03 5.36
N ILE A 202 3.29 14.22 5.44
CA ILE A 202 3.99 15.50 5.60
C ILE A 202 3.32 16.30 6.73
N PRO A 203 4.11 16.88 7.67
CA PRO A 203 3.53 17.70 8.74
C PRO A 203 2.73 18.88 8.17
N PRO A 204 1.58 19.24 8.76
CA PRO A 204 0.67 20.25 8.19
C PRO A 204 1.33 21.58 7.83
N ASP A 205 2.14 22.14 8.73
CA ASP A 205 2.83 23.41 8.49
C ASP A 205 3.80 23.33 7.30
N LYS A 206 4.47 22.18 7.16
CA LYS A 206 5.42 21.95 6.07
C LYS A 206 4.69 21.71 4.75
N LEU A 207 3.59 20.97 4.78
CA LEU A 207 2.77 20.74 3.60
C LEU A 207 2.17 22.05 3.09
N LYS A 208 1.65 22.89 3.98
CA LYS A 208 1.16 24.23 3.64
C LYS A 208 2.23 25.05 2.92
N LEU A 209 3.44 25.12 3.48
CA LEU A 209 4.56 25.80 2.84
C LEU A 209 4.90 25.22 1.46
N TYR A 210 4.90 23.88 1.32
CA TYR A 210 5.17 23.21 0.05
C TYR A 210 4.11 23.47 -1.02
N LEU A 211 2.85 23.62 -0.63
CA LEU A 211 1.76 23.99 -1.54
C LEU A 211 1.88 25.47 -1.94
N GLU A 212 2.14 26.36 -0.99
CA GLU A 212 2.28 27.80 -1.23
C GLU A 212 3.44 28.13 -2.17
N ASN A 213 4.60 27.50 -1.97
CA ASN A 213 5.78 27.71 -2.80
C ASN A 213 5.84 26.81 -4.06
N ARG A 214 4.79 26.01 -4.31
CA ARG A 214 4.68 25.06 -5.43
C ARG A 214 5.79 24.00 -5.49
N THR A 215 6.35 23.63 -4.34
CA THR A 215 7.14 22.39 -4.20
C THR A 215 6.24 21.17 -4.42
N ILE A 216 5.01 21.23 -3.93
CA ILE A 216 3.96 20.25 -4.22
C ILE A 216 2.83 20.99 -4.92
N GLU A 217 2.40 20.47 -6.06
CA GLU A 217 1.30 21.03 -6.84
C GLU A 217 0.23 19.95 -7.01
N VAL A 218 -1.00 20.23 -6.60
CA VAL A 218 -2.15 19.36 -6.84
C VAL A 218 -3.09 20.11 -7.78
N ALA A 219 -3.27 19.60 -8.99
CA ALA A 219 -3.98 20.34 -10.04
C ALA A 219 -4.72 19.42 -11.01
N PRO A 220 -5.71 19.93 -11.77
CA PRO A 220 -6.39 19.15 -12.80
C PRO A 220 -5.46 18.86 -14.00
N LEU A 221 -5.70 17.75 -14.72
CA LEU A 221 -4.88 17.33 -15.87
C LEU A 221 -4.73 18.41 -16.95
N ALA A 222 -5.74 19.26 -17.13
CA ALA A 222 -5.69 20.36 -18.09
C ALA A 222 -4.52 21.33 -17.86
N PHE A 223 -4.07 21.49 -16.61
CA PHE A 223 -2.99 22.40 -16.22
C PHE A 223 -1.61 21.89 -16.64
N MET A 224 -1.51 20.64 -17.11
CA MET A 224 -0.27 20.07 -17.62
C MET A 224 0.03 20.54 -19.05
N ARG A 225 -0.96 21.10 -19.76
CA ARG A 225 -0.81 21.53 -21.15
C ARG A 225 0.29 22.58 -21.30
N GLY A 226 1.15 22.40 -22.29
CA GLY A 226 2.22 23.36 -22.62
C GLY A 226 3.39 23.39 -21.63
N ARG A 227 3.41 22.50 -20.64
CA ARG A 227 4.53 22.40 -19.68
C ARG A 227 5.60 21.45 -20.16
N THR A 228 6.82 21.65 -19.65
CA THR A 228 7.87 20.64 -19.59
C THR A 228 8.13 20.39 -18.12
N LEU A 229 7.97 19.13 -17.71
CA LEU A 229 8.02 18.71 -16.32
C LEU A 229 9.37 18.03 -16.08
N ASP A 230 10.30 18.76 -15.49
CA ASP A 230 11.67 18.30 -15.23
C ASP A 230 12.03 18.46 -13.74
N ASN A 231 12.96 17.63 -13.26
CA ASN A 231 13.37 17.53 -11.86
C ASN A 231 12.19 17.36 -10.89
N CYS A 232 11.19 16.60 -11.31
CA CYS A 232 9.94 16.42 -10.57
C CYS A 232 9.42 14.99 -10.65
N PHE A 233 8.57 14.66 -9.69
CA PHE A 233 7.82 13.41 -9.67
C PHE A 233 6.35 13.72 -9.95
N VAL A 234 5.80 13.14 -11.00
CA VAL A 234 4.48 13.44 -11.52
C VAL A 234 3.59 12.21 -11.38
N ILE A 235 2.40 12.38 -10.80
CA ILE A 235 1.43 11.31 -10.63
C ILE A 235 0.15 11.70 -11.34
N LEU A 236 -0.27 10.90 -12.33
CA LEU A 236 -1.61 10.98 -12.91
C LEU A 236 -2.49 9.92 -12.28
N ASP A 237 -3.42 10.35 -11.43
CA ASP A 237 -4.38 9.49 -10.76
C ASP A 237 -5.69 9.36 -11.54
N GLU A 238 -6.37 8.23 -11.35
CA GLU A 238 -7.55 7.80 -12.11
C GLU A 238 -7.38 7.97 -13.63
N ALA A 239 -6.26 7.52 -14.18
CA ALA A 239 -5.95 7.70 -15.59
C ALA A 239 -6.94 7.01 -16.54
N GLN A 240 -7.75 6.05 -16.07
CA GLN A 240 -8.82 5.47 -16.87
C GLN A 240 -9.84 6.51 -17.31
N ASN A 241 -9.93 7.60 -16.57
CA ASN A 241 -10.79 8.75 -16.81
C ASN A 241 -10.15 9.80 -17.73
N SER A 242 -9.05 9.46 -18.40
CA SER A 242 -8.43 10.29 -19.44
C SER A 242 -8.70 9.72 -20.83
N THR A 243 -8.90 10.59 -21.81
CA THR A 243 -8.92 10.23 -23.23
C THR A 243 -7.52 9.98 -23.77
N ASP A 244 -7.39 9.29 -24.90
CA ASP A 244 -6.12 9.08 -25.61
C ASP A 244 -5.34 10.39 -25.83
N LEU A 245 -6.04 11.46 -26.22
CA LEU A 245 -5.44 12.76 -26.47
C LEU A 245 -4.89 13.38 -25.17
N GLN A 246 -5.62 13.24 -24.07
CA GLN A 246 -5.18 13.73 -22.76
C GLN A 246 -3.99 12.94 -22.22
N LEU A 247 -4.00 11.61 -22.36
CA LEU A 247 -2.89 10.78 -21.91
C LEU A 247 -1.61 11.05 -22.74
N LYS A 248 -1.73 11.16 -24.08
CA LYS A 248 -0.62 11.57 -24.95
C LYS A 248 -0.12 12.98 -24.61
N MET A 249 -1.03 13.92 -24.39
CA MET A 249 -0.68 15.28 -23.97
C MET A 249 0.15 15.25 -22.68
N PHE A 250 -0.29 14.46 -21.69
CA PHE A 250 0.37 14.32 -20.40
C PHE A 250 1.76 13.68 -20.51
N LEU A 251 1.87 12.51 -21.16
CA LEU A 251 3.15 11.79 -21.26
C LEU A 251 4.20 12.58 -22.04
N THR A 252 3.80 13.36 -23.04
CA THR A 252 4.72 14.24 -23.79
C THR A 252 5.18 15.48 -23.00
N ARG A 253 4.71 15.71 -21.77
CA ARG A 253 5.24 16.77 -20.90
C ARG A 253 6.50 16.32 -20.14
N MET A 254 6.82 15.04 -20.16
CA MET A 254 7.92 14.46 -19.40
C MET A 254 9.28 15.01 -19.84
N GLY A 255 9.99 15.63 -18.90
CA GLY A 255 11.36 16.08 -19.07
C GLY A 255 12.38 14.98 -18.72
N PRO A 256 13.67 15.20 -19.04
CA PRO A 256 14.70 14.15 -18.97
C PRO A 256 14.93 13.56 -17.58
N THR A 257 14.71 14.32 -16.51
CA THR A 257 14.96 13.89 -15.12
C THR A 257 13.68 13.63 -14.33
N ALA A 258 12.53 13.66 -14.99
CA ALA A 258 11.27 13.45 -14.32
C ALA A 258 10.91 11.98 -14.19
N LYS A 259 10.17 11.65 -13.12
CA LYS A 259 9.56 10.34 -12.92
C LYS A 259 8.06 10.45 -12.94
N PHE A 260 7.40 9.56 -13.65
CA PHE A 260 5.97 9.56 -13.88
C PHE A 260 5.37 8.26 -13.36
N ILE A 261 4.29 8.36 -12.58
CA ILE A 261 3.43 7.24 -12.24
C ILE A 261 2.03 7.53 -12.74
N VAL A 262 1.46 6.58 -13.47
CA VAL A 262 0.08 6.62 -13.96
C VAL A 262 -0.70 5.54 -13.21
N THR A 263 -1.63 5.95 -12.33
CA THR A 263 -2.50 5.02 -11.59
C THR A 263 -3.89 4.98 -12.21
N GLY A 264 -4.54 3.82 -12.19
CA GLY A 264 -5.91 3.71 -12.67
C GLY A 264 -6.54 2.34 -12.46
N ASP A 265 -7.84 2.27 -12.70
CA ASP A 265 -8.65 1.06 -12.67
C ASP A 265 -9.46 0.95 -13.96
N ILE A 266 -9.05 0.07 -14.87
CA ILE A 266 -9.74 -0.13 -16.16
C ILE A 266 -11.19 -0.63 -16.02
N THR A 267 -11.59 -1.10 -14.84
CA THR A 267 -12.96 -1.55 -14.56
C THR A 267 -13.90 -0.40 -14.14
N GLN A 268 -13.36 0.78 -13.81
CA GLN A 268 -14.09 1.94 -13.30
C GLN A 268 -13.92 3.16 -14.22
N ILE A 269 -14.40 3.05 -15.45
CA ILE A 269 -14.33 4.13 -16.45
C ILE A 269 -15.58 5.01 -16.31
N ASP A 270 -15.39 6.26 -15.90
CA ASP A 270 -16.45 7.27 -15.73
C ASP A 270 -16.60 8.18 -16.97
N LEU A 271 -15.87 7.89 -18.05
CA LEU A 271 -15.95 8.65 -19.30
C LEU A 271 -17.34 8.51 -19.95
N PRO A 272 -17.84 9.56 -20.64
CA PRO A 272 -19.06 9.47 -21.43
C PRO A 272 -18.98 8.32 -22.44
N LYS A 273 -20.07 7.59 -22.68
CA LYS A 273 -20.13 6.35 -23.49
C LYS A 273 -19.47 6.40 -24.88
N LYS A 274 -19.23 7.59 -25.45
CA LYS A 274 -18.58 7.77 -26.77
C LYS A 274 -17.06 7.99 -26.70
N ALA A 275 -16.51 8.28 -25.52
CA ALA A 275 -15.09 8.50 -25.32
C ALA A 275 -14.41 7.18 -24.90
N GLN A 276 -13.31 6.84 -25.58
CA GLN A 276 -12.47 5.71 -25.18
C GLN A 276 -11.44 6.16 -24.15
N SER A 277 -11.12 5.26 -23.23
CA SER A 277 -10.09 5.45 -22.21
C SER A 277 -8.70 5.32 -22.81
N GLY A 278 -7.89 6.38 -22.68
CA GLY A 278 -6.50 6.39 -23.11
C GLY A 278 -5.65 5.36 -22.39
N LEU A 279 -5.96 5.10 -21.12
CA LEU A 279 -5.28 4.08 -20.33
C LEU A 279 -5.51 2.68 -20.88
N HIS A 280 -6.77 2.36 -21.21
CA HIS A 280 -7.11 1.06 -21.79
C HIS A 280 -6.45 0.86 -23.16
N ASN A 281 -6.37 1.92 -23.98
CA ASN A 281 -5.70 1.87 -25.28
C ASN A 281 -4.17 1.74 -25.15
N ALA A 282 -3.55 2.39 -24.16
CA ALA A 282 -2.09 2.32 -23.94
C ALA A 282 -1.59 0.94 -23.46
N LEU A 283 -2.49 0.09 -22.95
CA LEU A 283 -2.17 -1.26 -22.46
C LEU A 283 -2.27 -2.35 -23.54
N ARG A 284 -2.71 -1.99 -24.76
CA ARG A 284 -2.78 -2.89 -25.92
C ARG A 284 -1.54 -2.78 -26.77
#